data_AF-A0A841ZB47-F1
#
_entry.id   AF-A0A841ZB47-F1
#
_cell.length_a   1.000
_cell.length_b   1.000
_cell.length_c   1.000
_cell.angle_alpha   90.00
_cell.angle_beta   90.00
_cell.angle_gamma   90.00
#
_symmetry.space_group_name_H-M   'P 1'
#
loop_
_entity.id
_entity.type
_entity.pdbx_description
1 polymer ?
#
loop_
_entity_poly.entity_id
_entity_poly.type
_entity_poly.pdbx_seq_one_letter_code
_entity_poly.pdbx_strand_id
1 'polypeptide(L)' 'MNKDTLAIKGISDLLPGERALMKQFSSGEVDIDDYLHKHAYGDQICNLTRTFVVMKQDFILAILL' A
#
# COMPACT_ATOMS: atom_id res chain seq x y z
N MET A 1 -9.40 21.84 -12.98
CA MET A 1 -10.25 21.20 -11.96
C MET A 1 -9.45 20.11 -11.28
N ASN A 2 -8.81 20.40 -10.13
CA ASN A 2 -8.15 19.36 -9.34
C ASN A 2 -9.18 18.70 -8.43
N LYS A 3 -9.69 17.54 -8.83
CA LYS A 3 -10.39 16.66 -7.92
C LYS A 3 -9.33 15.85 -7.18
N ASP A 4 -9.24 16.08 -5.88
CA ASP A 4 -8.56 15.23 -4.90
C ASP A 4 -9.11 13.80 -5.04
N THR A 5 -8.54 13.03 -5.96
CA THR A 5 -9.09 11.73 -6.32
C THR A 5 -8.51 10.71 -5.37
N LEU A 6 -9.38 10.19 -4.50
CA LEU A 6 -9.08 9.05 -3.66
C LEU A 6 -9.15 7.78 -4.53
N ALA A 7 -8.14 6.93 -4.44
CA ALA A 7 -8.06 5.68 -5.16
C ALA A 7 -7.86 4.52 -4.18
N ILE A 8 -8.49 3.39 -4.46
CA ILE A 8 -8.24 2.13 -3.77
C ILE A 8 -7.68 1.17 -4.81
N LYS A 9 -6.50 0.60 -4.52
CA LYS A 9 -5.81 -0.33 -5.42
C LYS A 9 -5.43 -1.60 -4.67
N GLY A 10 -5.39 -2.74 -5.34
CA GLY A 10 -4.69 -3.89 -4.80
C GLY A 10 -3.18 -3.60 -4.75
N ILE A 11 -2.46 -4.13 -3.76
CA ILE A 11 -1.00 -3.95 -3.67
C ILE A 11 -0.26 -4.49 -4.92
N SER A 12 -0.85 -5.50 -5.58
CA SER A 12 -0.36 -6.05 -6.85
C SER A 12 -0.49 -5.07 -8.02
N ASP A 13 -1.44 -4.13 -7.94
CA ASP A 13 -1.80 -3.21 -9.02
C ASP A 13 -1.02 -1.88 -8.92
N LEU A 14 -0.16 -1.74 -7.92
CA LEU A 14 0.70 -0.58 -7.75
C LEU A 14 1.75 -0.50 -8.84
N LEU A 15 1.84 0.67 -9.46
CA LEU A 15 2.91 1.00 -10.40
C LEU A 15 4.27 1.05 -9.67
N PRO A 16 5.41 0.86 -10.37
CA PRO A 16 6.73 0.87 -9.73
C PRO A 16 7.01 2.10 -8.86
N GLY A 17 6.55 3.29 -9.26
CA GLY A 17 6.67 4.52 -8.47
C GLY A 17 5.81 4.51 -7.21
N GLU A 18 4.59 3.95 -7.28
CA GLU A 18 3.67 3.87 -6.15
C GLU A 18 4.15 2.87 -5.09
N ARG A 19 4.85 1.81 -5.51
CA ARG A 19 5.49 0.87 -4.57
C ARG A 19 6.58 1.53 -3.73
N ALA A 20 7.22 2.59 -4.22
CA ALA A 20 8.19 3.34 -3.42
C ALA A 20 7.51 4.08 -2.25
N LEU A 21 6.24 4.47 -2.41
CA LEU A 21 5.44 5.09 -1.36
C LEU A 21 5.10 4.11 -0.23
N MET A 22 4.98 2.80 -0.53
CA MET A 22 4.76 1.76 0.49
C MET A 22 5.85 1.75 1.56
N LYS A 23 7.10 1.98 1.17
CA LYS A 23 8.23 2.07 2.10
C LYS A 23 8.22 3.32 2.98
N GLN A 24 7.43 4.32 2.61
CA GLN A 24 7.28 5.58 3.35
C GLN A 24 6.05 5.56 4.25
N PHE A 25 5.08 4.67 3.99
CA PHE A 25 3.92 4.50 4.84
C PHE A 25 4.32 3.94 6.21
N SER A 26 3.71 4.48 7.26
CA SER A 26 3.80 3.95 8.62
C SER A 26 2.43 4.01 9.27
N SER A 27 2.05 2.91 9.90
CA SER A 27 0.87 2.77 10.77
C SER A 27 1.15 3.18 12.21
N GLY A 28 2.43 3.39 12.57
CA GLY A 28 2.89 3.64 13.93
C GLY A 28 3.24 2.37 14.72
N GLU A 29 2.89 1.19 14.21
CA GLU A 29 3.17 -0.10 14.82
C GLU A 29 4.31 -0.81 14.09
N VAL A 30 5.44 -1.01 14.77
CA VAL A 30 6.70 -1.49 14.16
C VAL A 30 6.53 -2.81 13.43
N ASP A 31 5.85 -3.78 14.05
CA ASP A 31 5.66 -5.11 13.47
C ASP A 31 4.78 -5.08 12.21
N ILE A 32 3.76 -4.21 12.21
CA ILE A 32 2.86 -4.01 11.07
C ILE A 32 3.62 -3.33 9.93
N ASP A 33 4.39 -2.29 10.23
CA ASP A 33 5.19 -1.57 9.24
C ASP A 33 6.24 -2.48 8.60
N ASP A 34 6.93 -3.30 9.41
CA ASP A 34 7.90 -4.28 8.93
C ASP A 34 7.24 -5.31 8.00
N TYR A 35 6.06 -5.82 8.36
CA TYR A 35 5.29 -6.72 7.51
C TYR A 35 4.93 -6.06 6.16
N LEU A 36 4.38 -4.85 6.21
CA LEU A 36 3.94 -4.10 5.03
C LEU A 36 5.09 -3.80 4.08
N HIS A 37 6.28 -3.48 4.60
CA HIS A 37 7.44 -3.12 3.79
C HIS A 37 8.15 -4.33 3.18
N LYS A 38 8.14 -5.48 3.85
CA LYS A 38 8.95 -6.65 3.50
C LYS A 38 8.16 -7.80 2.88
N HIS A 39 6.92 -8.02 3.32
CA HIS A 39 6.21 -9.29 3.07
C HIS A 39 4.89 -9.12 2.31
N ALA A 40 4.10 -8.07 2.58
CA ALA A 40 2.73 -7.93 2.05
C ALA A 40 2.60 -8.10 0.52
N TYR A 41 3.57 -7.59 -0.26
CA TYR A 41 3.56 -7.76 -1.72
C TYR A 41 3.80 -9.22 -2.16
N GLY A 42 4.73 -9.91 -1.50
CA GLY A 42 5.01 -11.31 -1.78
C GLY A 42 3.82 -12.21 -1.39
N ASP A 43 3.21 -11.94 -0.24
CA ASP A 43 2.05 -12.68 0.25
C ASP A 43 0.83 -12.52 -0.67
N GLN A 44 0.60 -11.32 -1.21
CA GLN A 44 -0.43 -11.08 -2.23
C GLN A 44 -0.19 -11.94 -3.49
N ILE A 45 1.05 -11.99 -3.99
CA ILE A 45 1.40 -12.82 -5.17
C ILE A 45 1.11 -14.29 -4.90
N CYS A 46 1.41 -14.75 -3.69
CA CYS A 46 1.14 -16.12 -3.24
C CYS A 46 -0.34 -16.36 -2.87
N ASN A 47 -1.23 -15.37 -3.02
CA ASN A 47 -2.64 -15.41 -2.60
C ASN A 47 -2.83 -15.75 -1.10
N LEU A 48 -1.86 -15.40 -0.25
CA LEU A 48 -1.98 -15.58 1.20
C LEU A 48 -2.82 -14.48 1.84
N THR A 49 -2.71 -13.25 1.32
CA THR A 49 -3.44 -12.09 1.81
C THR A 49 -4.10 -11.32 0.66
N ARG A 50 -5.03 -10.42 1.01
CA ARG A 50 -5.68 -9.49 0.08
C ARG A 50 -5.40 -8.07 0.56
N THR A 51 -4.26 -7.52 0.17
CA THR A 51 -3.84 -6.19 0.61
C THR A 51 -4.36 -5.11 -0.33
N PHE A 52 -5.04 -4.11 0.22
CA PHE A 52 -5.52 -2.92 -0.49
C PHE A 52 -4.85 -1.65 0.03
N VAL A 53 -4.53 -0.73 -0.88
CA VAL A 53 -3.87 0.53 -0.58
C VAL A 53 -4.81 1.67 -0.93
N VAL A 54 -5.06 2.53 0.06
CA VAL A 54 -5.86 3.75 -0.09
C VAL A 54 -4.90 4.90 -0.36
N MET A 55 -5.03 5.51 -1.52
CA MET A 55 -4.13 6.58 -1.97
C MET A 55 -4.90 7.86 -2.26
N LYS A 56 -4.23 9.00 -2.03
CA LYS A 56 -4.63 10.32 -2.51
C LYS A 56 -3.42 10.94 -3.21
N GLN A 57 -3.47 11.06 -4.54
CA GLN A 57 -2.32 11.46 -5.35
C GLN A 57 -1.10 10.57 -5.05
N ASP A 58 0.05 11.15 -4.73
CA ASP A 58 1.31 10.45 -4.40
C ASP A 58 1.44 10.16 -2.90
N PHE A 59 0.33 10.00 -2.18
CA PHE A 59 0.31 9.74 -0.74
C PHE A 59 -0.54 8.52 -0.39
N ILE A 60 0.00 7.61 0.42
CA ILE A 60 -0.74 6.47 0.98
C ILE A 60 -1.38 6.91 2.30
N LEU A 61 -2.71 6.87 2.36
CA LEU A 61 -3.48 7.21 3.54
C LEU A 61 -3.67 6.03 4.48
N ALA A 62 -3.86 4.84 3.92
CA ALA A 62 -4.10 3.62 4.69
C ALA A 62 -3.76 2.38 3.86
N ILE A 63 -3.49 1.29 4.57
CA ILE A 63 -3.35 -0.05 4.01
C ILE A 63 -4.29 -0.98 4.76
N LEU A 64 -5.05 -1.78 4.02
CA LEU A 64 -6.03 -2.74 4.52
C LEU A 64 -5.51 -4.14 4.18
N LEU A 65 -5.38 -5.01 5.19
CA LEU A 65 -4.87 -6.38 5.08
C LEU A 65 -5.97 -7.44 5.06
#